data_AF-A0ABC8UW01-F1
#
_entry.id   AF-A0ABC8UW01-F1
#
_cell.length_a   1.000
_cell.length_b   1.000
_cell.length_c   1.000
_cell.angle_alpha   90.00
_cell.angle_beta   90.00
_cell.angle_gamma   90.00
#
_symmetry.space_group_name_H-M   'P 1'
#
loop_
_entity.id
_entity.type
_entity.pdbx_description
1 polymer ?
#
loop_
_entity_poly.entity_id
_entity_poly.type
_entity_poly.pdbx_seq_one_letter_code
_entity_poly.pdbx_strand_id
1 'polypeptide(L)'
;MRSATSKITTPTTTTTTTTTTTAMNTSPKRCKYQYCATAAADDSHKLTDSNNESTLLPGLPNHLAQLCLCSLHPSLLHRVCRSWRRFIYSPSFPPFFSLYTLLSSKSPLPEPKNQDQDQNQLNPFQFFSLDPISSTWRRLPFPPSDPLLHLLHRHPSFISRTIPIQSLTVSGRLVLIAATGHQFLPALSHPLAFDPISSQWFFGPPLPTPRRWCAVGSAGGSVYVASGIGSHYDSDVARSVEKWDMKKKKIEWNWEKMASLKDGRFSREAVEAVEYRGKLCMVNVKGHAVKQGAVYDMEKNRWENMPEGMIGGWNGPAAMGGEDRLYVVDEANGVLSKYDSENDSWEEVVDSPEILRGAQHITAGGGRVCVVCGGGERIAVVDVVATPPRIWVVNPPEGREVVAVHILPRMNLPEW
;
A
#
# COMPACT_ATOMS: atom_id res chain seq x y z
N MET A 1 24.72 -75.97 34.37
CA MET A 1 25.35 -76.22 33.06
C MET A 1 25.47 -74.88 32.37
N ARG A 2 26.62 -74.18 32.52
CA ARG A 2 27.73 -74.05 31.53
C ARG A 2 27.23 -73.47 30.19
N SER A 3 27.74 -72.40 29.58
CA SER A 3 28.93 -71.57 29.80
C SER A 3 28.78 -70.24 29.05
N ALA A 4 29.44 -69.20 29.54
CA ALA A 4 29.65 -67.90 28.92
C ALA A 4 30.61 -67.95 27.72
N THR A 5 30.59 -66.91 26.87
CA THR A 5 31.79 -66.13 26.48
C THR A 5 31.45 -64.77 25.87
N SER A 6 32.06 -63.74 26.45
CA SER A 6 32.21 -62.36 25.95
C SER A 6 33.15 -62.28 24.74
N LYS A 7 33.03 -61.24 23.91
CA LYS A 7 34.21 -60.53 23.40
C LYS A 7 33.93 -59.05 23.07
N ILE A 8 34.79 -58.25 23.67
CA ILE A 8 35.01 -56.81 23.54
C ILE A 8 35.97 -56.58 22.38
N THR A 9 35.76 -55.54 21.56
CA THR A 9 36.88 -54.88 20.86
C THR A 9 36.58 -53.38 20.68
N THR A 10 37.44 -52.57 21.29
CA THR A 10 37.58 -51.10 21.24
C THR A 10 38.26 -50.61 19.96
N PRO A 11 38.26 -49.28 19.68
CA PRO A 11 38.78 -48.70 18.44
C PRO A 11 40.29 -48.50 18.50
N THR A 12 40.95 -48.55 17.33
CA THR A 12 42.38 -48.28 17.21
C THR A 12 42.62 -46.98 16.44
N THR A 13 43.11 -46.00 17.18
CA THR A 13 43.81 -44.81 16.71
C THR A 13 45.24 -45.22 16.31
N THR A 14 45.76 -44.74 15.18
CA THR A 14 47.22 -44.61 15.02
C THR A 14 47.59 -43.32 14.32
N THR A 15 48.27 -42.49 15.11
CA THR A 15 49.03 -41.28 14.86
C THR A 15 50.40 -41.61 14.25
N THR A 16 50.89 -40.81 13.29
CA THR A 16 52.31 -40.35 13.28
C THR A 16 52.40 -39.04 12.44
N THR A 17 52.62 -37.83 12.98
CA THR A 17 53.90 -37.16 13.41
C THR A 17 55.00 -37.25 12.33
N THR A 18 55.78 -36.24 11.93
CA THR A 18 56.15 -34.85 12.34
C THR A 18 56.95 -34.30 11.12
N THR A 19 57.29 -33.03 10.87
CA THR A 19 58.09 -32.08 11.67
C THR A 19 58.30 -30.80 10.84
N THR A 20 58.04 -29.64 11.47
CA THR A 20 58.86 -28.39 11.55
C THR A 20 59.46 -27.77 10.26
N THR A 21 59.51 -26.44 10.03
CA THR A 21 59.92 -25.36 10.95
C THR A 21 59.68 -23.98 10.31
N THR A 22 59.31 -22.96 11.13
CA THR A 22 59.69 -21.51 11.08
C THR A 22 59.47 -20.67 9.80
N ALA A 23 59.16 -19.36 9.79
CA ALA A 23 59.01 -18.30 10.78
C ALA A 23 58.48 -17.00 10.10
N MET A 24 57.84 -16.15 10.91
CA MET A 24 57.87 -14.67 10.92
C MET A 24 57.24 -13.79 9.81
N ASN A 25 56.26 -12.99 10.28
CA ASN A 25 56.08 -11.53 10.15
C ASN A 25 56.29 -10.81 8.80
N THR A 26 55.26 -10.08 8.34
CA THR A 26 55.13 -8.61 8.52
C THR A 26 53.88 -8.07 7.77
N SER A 27 53.26 -7.04 8.34
CA SER A 27 52.10 -6.30 7.80
C SER A 27 52.54 -5.12 6.88
N PRO A 28 51.63 -4.25 6.37
CA PRO A 28 51.39 -4.02 4.95
C PRO A 28 52.06 -2.76 4.37
N LYS A 29 52.22 -2.67 3.04
CA LYS A 29 52.63 -1.42 2.37
C LYS A 29 51.65 -0.96 1.29
N ARG A 30 51.16 0.25 1.55
CA ARG A 30 50.43 1.22 0.72
C ARG A 30 51.31 1.66 -0.47
N CYS A 31 50.78 1.68 -1.69
CA CYS A 31 51.43 2.34 -2.83
C CYS A 31 50.52 3.43 -3.42
N LYS A 32 50.99 4.68 -3.30
CA LYS A 32 50.62 5.85 -4.10
C LYS A 32 51.75 6.08 -5.11
N TYR A 33 51.42 6.34 -6.37
CA TYR A 33 52.24 7.05 -7.36
C TYR A 33 51.23 7.75 -8.27
N GLN A 34 51.03 9.08 -8.25
CA GLN A 34 51.88 10.24 -8.56
C GLN A 34 52.03 10.50 -10.08
N TYR A 35 51.65 11.74 -10.42
CA TYR A 35 51.53 12.40 -11.71
C TYR A 35 52.79 12.32 -12.61
N CYS A 36 52.55 12.31 -13.94
CA CYS A 36 53.37 13.02 -14.91
C CYS A 36 52.47 13.62 -16.00
N ALA A 37 52.64 14.93 -16.23
CA ALA A 37 52.00 15.70 -17.27
C ALA A 37 52.99 15.91 -18.43
N THR A 38 52.51 15.83 -19.66
CA THR A 38 53.09 16.53 -20.82
C THR A 38 51.97 16.94 -21.77
N ALA A 39 52.02 18.21 -22.17
CA ALA A 39 51.04 18.88 -23.02
C ALA A 39 51.45 18.83 -24.49
N ALA A 40 50.46 18.76 -25.39
CA ALA A 40 50.51 19.39 -26.72
C ALA A 40 49.07 19.61 -27.21
N ALA A 41 48.77 20.84 -27.59
CA ALA A 41 47.48 21.34 -28.08
C ALA A 41 47.23 20.94 -29.54
N ASP A 42 45.97 20.65 -29.92
CA ASP A 42 45.18 21.57 -30.75
C ASP A 42 43.70 21.16 -30.92
N ASP A 43 42.87 22.19 -30.96
CA ASP A 43 41.54 22.39 -31.56
C ASP A 43 40.24 21.58 -31.20
N SER A 44 39.37 22.30 -30.48
CA SER A 44 37.93 22.57 -30.71
C SER A 44 36.94 21.49 -31.22
N HIS A 45 36.10 20.96 -30.30
CA HIS A 45 34.65 21.23 -30.21
C HIS A 45 33.89 20.13 -29.41
N LYS A 46 33.09 20.59 -28.43
CA LYS A 46 31.83 20.01 -27.92
C LYS A 46 31.85 18.62 -27.25
N LEU A 47 31.77 18.65 -25.92
CA LEU A 47 30.69 18.07 -25.07
C LEU A 47 31.27 17.74 -23.69
N THR A 48 31.50 18.76 -22.87
CA THR A 48 31.55 18.57 -21.42
C THR A 48 30.11 18.64 -20.91
N ASP A 49 29.56 17.45 -20.71
CA ASP A 49 28.34 17.21 -19.92
C ASP A 49 28.64 17.64 -18.48
N SER A 50 28.48 18.94 -18.22
CA SER A 50 28.58 19.50 -16.88
C SER A 50 27.22 19.30 -16.21
N ASN A 51 27.21 18.49 -15.16
CA ASN A 51 26.18 18.48 -14.13
C ASN A 51 25.90 19.92 -13.71
N ASN A 52 24.93 20.54 -14.36
CA ASN A 52 24.49 21.89 -14.04
C ASN A 52 23.59 21.75 -12.82
N GLU A 53 24.20 21.62 -11.64
CA GLU A 53 23.50 21.79 -10.36
C GLU A 53 22.94 23.21 -10.36
N SER A 54 21.70 23.35 -10.85
CA SER A 54 21.02 24.64 -10.92
C SER A 54 20.99 25.22 -9.51
N THR A 55 21.65 26.36 -9.31
CA THR A 55 21.70 27.03 -8.01
C THR A 55 20.27 27.37 -7.58
N LEU A 56 19.83 26.83 -6.43
CA LEU A 56 18.45 27.01 -5.95
C LEU A 56 18.20 28.44 -5.45
N LEU A 57 19.14 28.99 -4.69
CA LEU A 57 19.10 30.36 -4.18
C LEU A 57 20.45 31.04 -4.49
N PRO A 58 20.45 32.17 -5.22
CA PRO A 58 21.68 32.89 -5.53
C PRO A 58 22.44 33.26 -4.24
N GLY A 59 23.76 33.02 -4.23
CA GLY A 59 24.62 33.35 -3.09
C GLY A 59 24.56 32.36 -1.91
N LEU A 60 23.79 31.28 -2.02
CA LEU A 60 23.69 30.25 -0.98
C LEU A 60 24.06 28.87 -1.54
N PRO A 61 24.88 28.06 -0.83
CA PRO A 61 25.10 26.66 -1.20
C PRO A 61 23.80 25.87 -1.27
N ASN A 62 23.69 24.95 -2.24
CA ASN A 62 22.46 24.18 -2.49
C ASN A 62 21.95 23.45 -1.24
N HIS A 63 22.81 22.84 -0.42
CA HIS A 63 22.37 22.15 0.80
C HIS A 63 21.66 23.07 1.80
N LEU A 64 22.14 24.31 1.99
CA LEU A 64 21.47 25.29 2.87
C LEU A 64 20.19 25.80 2.21
N ALA A 65 20.21 26.04 0.90
CA ALA A 65 19.02 26.46 0.16
C ALA A 65 17.89 25.43 0.27
N GLN A 66 18.23 24.14 0.18
CA GLN A 66 17.27 23.05 0.36
C GLN A 66 16.63 23.10 1.76
N LEU A 67 17.43 23.24 2.83
CA LEU A 67 16.90 23.35 4.19
C LEU A 67 15.93 24.52 4.37
N CYS A 68 16.26 25.69 3.81
CA CYS A 68 15.37 26.85 3.83
C CYS A 68 14.06 26.58 3.09
N LEU A 69 14.15 26.03 1.87
CA LEU A 69 12.97 25.77 1.04
C LEU A 69 12.09 24.64 1.61
N CYS A 70 12.66 23.62 2.27
CA CYS A 70 11.92 22.54 2.93
C CYS A 70 10.95 23.00 4.01
N SER A 71 11.16 24.20 4.58
CA SER A 71 10.26 24.77 5.59
C SER A 71 8.97 25.36 5.00
N LEU A 72 8.93 25.60 3.68
CA LEU A 72 7.83 26.24 3.00
C LEU A 72 6.83 25.22 2.44
N HIS A 73 5.56 25.63 2.36
CA HIS A 73 4.53 24.79 1.78
C HIS A 73 4.83 24.51 0.29
N PRO A 74 4.74 23.27 -0.20
CA PRO A 74 5.13 22.91 -1.57
C PRO A 74 4.38 23.70 -2.65
N SER A 75 3.12 24.10 -2.39
CA SER A 75 2.33 24.92 -3.31
C SER A 75 2.92 26.31 -3.58
N LEU A 76 3.62 26.89 -2.59
CA LEU A 76 4.29 28.16 -2.77
C LEU A 76 5.52 27.98 -3.67
N LEU A 77 6.33 26.97 -3.35
CA LEU A 77 7.55 26.64 -4.11
C LEU A 77 7.24 26.30 -5.57
N HIS A 78 6.16 25.56 -5.80
CA HIS A 78 5.74 25.18 -7.15
C HIS A 78 5.43 26.39 -8.03
N ARG A 79 5.02 27.54 -7.48
CA ARG A 79 4.66 28.72 -8.29
C ARG A 79 5.87 29.53 -8.75
N VAL A 80 6.99 29.46 -8.04
CA VAL A 80 8.12 30.40 -8.21
C VAL A 80 8.93 30.15 -9.48
N CYS A 81 9.63 29.02 -9.58
CA CYS A 81 10.50 28.74 -10.73
C CYS A 81 10.63 27.23 -11.01
N ARG A 82 11.16 26.88 -12.19
CA ARG A 82 11.34 25.46 -12.58
C ARG A 82 12.28 24.70 -11.66
N SER A 83 13.36 25.33 -11.19
CA SER A 83 14.33 24.67 -10.30
C SER A 83 13.70 24.28 -8.95
N TRP A 84 12.87 25.15 -8.36
CA TRP A 84 12.16 24.83 -7.12
C TRP A 84 11.05 23.79 -7.34
N ARG A 85 10.37 23.82 -8.50
CA ARG A 85 9.46 22.74 -8.91
C ARG A 85 10.19 21.40 -8.97
N ARG A 86 11.37 21.33 -9.58
CA ARG A 86 12.18 20.10 -9.61
C ARG A 86 12.56 19.66 -8.20
N PHE A 87 12.97 20.60 -7.35
CA PHE A 87 13.34 20.31 -5.98
C PHE A 87 12.20 19.68 -5.17
N ILE A 88 10.96 20.20 -5.26
CA ILE A 88 9.85 19.60 -4.50
C ILE A 88 9.53 18.16 -4.90
N TYR A 89 9.89 17.70 -6.11
CA TYR A 89 9.73 16.31 -6.54
C TYR A 89 11.01 15.47 -6.43
N SER A 90 12.08 16.04 -5.88
CA SER A 90 13.33 15.32 -5.65
C SER A 90 13.29 14.54 -4.32
N PRO A 91 14.11 13.49 -4.17
CA PRO A 91 14.23 12.76 -2.90
C PRO A 91 14.72 13.62 -1.72
N SER A 92 15.34 14.76 -1.98
CA SER A 92 15.87 15.67 -0.96
C SER A 92 14.78 16.51 -0.28
N PHE A 93 13.62 16.67 -0.92
CA PHE A 93 12.51 17.41 -0.33
C PHE A 93 11.59 16.45 0.48
N PRO A 94 11.13 16.85 1.68
CA PRO A 94 10.24 16.05 2.50
C PRO A 94 8.99 15.57 1.72
N PRO A 95 8.59 14.30 1.84
CA PRO A 95 7.41 13.81 1.16
C PRO A 95 6.16 14.51 1.66
N PHE A 96 5.42 15.10 0.72
CA PHE A 96 4.01 15.41 0.90
C PHE A 96 3.15 14.29 0.33
N PHE A 97 1.89 14.25 0.72
CA PHE A 97 0.98 13.19 0.31
C PHE A 97 0.34 13.47 -1.05
N SER A 98 0.12 12.41 -1.81
CA SER A 98 -0.66 12.38 -3.04
C SER A 98 -1.80 11.37 -2.90
N LEU A 99 -2.82 11.56 -3.71
CA LEU A 99 -3.92 10.61 -3.79
C LEU A 99 -3.56 9.53 -4.82
N TYR A 100 -3.76 8.27 -4.49
CA TYR A 100 -3.58 7.15 -5.40
C TYR A 100 -4.91 6.45 -5.58
N THR A 101 -5.22 6.08 -6.82
CA THR A 101 -6.51 5.49 -7.16
C THR A 101 -6.35 4.29 -8.08
N LEU A 102 -7.13 3.26 -7.80
CA LEU A 102 -7.42 2.20 -8.75
C LEU A 102 -8.65 2.63 -9.57
N LEU A 103 -8.50 2.77 -10.87
CA LEU A 103 -9.56 3.19 -11.77
C LEU A 103 -9.99 2.04 -12.70
N SER A 104 -11.29 1.93 -12.96
CA SER A 104 -11.85 1.07 -14.01
C SER A 104 -12.41 1.90 -15.16
N SER A 105 -12.51 1.31 -16.36
CA SER A 105 -13.14 1.92 -17.53
C SER A 105 -14.67 1.78 -17.47
N LYS A 106 -15.42 2.85 -17.76
CA LYS A 106 -16.90 2.81 -17.77
C LYS A 106 -17.49 2.06 -18.98
N SER A 107 -16.75 1.93 -20.08
CA SER A 107 -17.20 1.23 -21.30
C SER A 107 -16.62 -0.19 -21.37
N PRO A 108 -17.40 -1.20 -21.80
CA PRO A 108 -16.82 -2.46 -22.22
C PRO A 108 -15.83 -2.19 -23.36
N LEU A 109 -14.64 -2.77 -23.25
CA LEU A 109 -13.64 -2.74 -24.31
C LEU A 109 -14.31 -3.32 -25.57
N PRO A 110 -14.20 -2.68 -26.76
CA PRO A 110 -14.67 -3.30 -27.99
C PRO A 110 -13.99 -4.66 -28.17
N GLU A 111 -14.75 -5.67 -28.59
CA GLU A 111 -14.20 -7.00 -28.84
C GLU A 111 -12.99 -6.91 -29.80
N PRO A 112 -11.93 -7.71 -29.53
CA PRO A 112 -10.68 -7.60 -30.28
C PRO A 112 -10.93 -7.92 -31.75
N LYS A 113 -10.78 -6.91 -32.62
CA LYS A 113 -10.88 -7.10 -34.06
C LYS A 113 -9.63 -7.74 -34.68
N ASN A 114 -8.55 -7.96 -33.93
CA ASN A 114 -7.35 -8.66 -34.37
C ASN A 114 -6.61 -9.27 -33.16
N GLN A 115 -6.07 -10.49 -33.31
CA GLN A 115 -5.41 -11.27 -32.25
C GLN A 115 -3.99 -10.79 -31.88
N ASP A 116 -3.46 -9.77 -32.56
CA ASP A 116 -2.06 -9.31 -32.42
C ASP A 116 -1.89 -7.93 -31.76
N GLN A 117 -2.92 -7.37 -31.12
CA GLN A 117 -2.76 -6.13 -30.35
C GLN A 117 -2.39 -6.42 -28.90
N ASP A 118 -1.29 -5.81 -28.44
CA ASP A 118 -0.69 -5.84 -27.10
C ASP A 118 -1.65 -6.33 -26.00
N GLN A 119 -1.39 -7.50 -25.45
CA GLN A 119 -2.16 -8.08 -24.34
C GLN A 119 -2.23 -7.17 -23.09
N ASN A 120 -1.36 -6.14 -23.02
CA ASN A 120 -1.39 -5.09 -22.00
C ASN A 120 -2.50 -4.03 -22.20
N GLN A 121 -3.14 -3.93 -23.36
CA GLN A 121 -4.33 -3.07 -23.58
C GLN A 121 -5.64 -3.69 -23.07
N LEU A 122 -5.63 -4.97 -22.68
CA LEU A 122 -6.83 -5.71 -22.26
C LEU A 122 -7.18 -5.54 -20.77
N ASN A 123 -6.32 -4.90 -19.96
CA ASN A 123 -6.59 -4.76 -18.54
C ASN A 123 -7.42 -3.48 -18.28
N PRO A 124 -8.71 -3.59 -17.89
CA PRO A 124 -9.55 -2.41 -17.71
C PRO A 124 -9.16 -1.59 -16.48
N PHE A 125 -8.25 -2.11 -15.63
CA PHE A 125 -7.76 -1.43 -14.44
C PHE A 125 -6.47 -0.70 -14.69
N GLN A 126 -6.42 0.54 -14.22
CA GLN A 126 -5.21 1.33 -14.27
C GLN A 126 -5.04 2.07 -12.95
N PHE A 127 -3.78 2.23 -12.56
CA PHE A 127 -3.43 2.93 -11.34
C PHE A 127 -3.02 4.36 -11.69
N PHE A 128 -3.58 5.32 -10.96
CA PHE A 128 -3.29 6.73 -11.12
C PHE A 128 -2.89 7.36 -9.79
N SER A 129 -2.12 8.43 -9.87
CA SER A 129 -1.87 9.35 -8.76
C SER A 129 -2.33 10.75 -9.14
N LEU A 130 -2.95 11.45 -8.19
CA LEU A 130 -3.25 12.87 -8.28
C LEU A 130 -2.24 13.62 -7.43
N ASP A 131 -1.48 14.50 -8.08
CA ASP A 131 -0.63 15.44 -7.39
C ASP A 131 -1.45 16.64 -6.90
N PRO A 132 -1.59 16.86 -5.58
CA PRO A 132 -2.40 17.96 -5.06
C PRO A 132 -1.79 19.34 -5.32
N ILE A 133 -0.50 19.42 -5.66
CA ILE A 133 0.18 20.69 -5.89
C ILE A 133 -0.06 21.19 -7.32
N SER A 134 0.12 20.31 -8.30
CA SER A 134 -0.13 20.64 -9.71
C SER A 134 -1.57 20.36 -10.16
N SER A 135 -2.37 19.68 -9.34
CA SER A 135 -3.72 19.19 -9.69
C SER A 135 -3.73 18.33 -10.96
N THR A 136 -2.66 17.55 -11.16
CA THR A 136 -2.51 16.68 -12.35
C THR A 136 -2.65 15.21 -11.99
N TRP A 137 -3.46 14.50 -12.78
CA TRP A 137 -3.52 13.04 -12.77
C TRP A 137 -2.34 12.47 -13.56
N ARG A 138 -1.67 11.48 -12.99
CA ARG A 138 -0.56 10.77 -13.62
C ARG A 138 -0.79 9.28 -13.50
N ARG A 139 -0.49 8.54 -14.57
CA ARG A 139 -0.58 7.09 -14.56
C ARG A 139 0.66 6.51 -13.87
N LEU A 140 0.48 5.50 -13.04
CA LEU A 140 1.58 4.73 -12.48
C LEU A 140 2.22 3.85 -13.57
N PRO A 141 3.46 3.40 -13.36
CA PRO A 141 4.05 2.32 -14.16
C PRO A 141 3.13 1.10 -14.19
N PHE A 142 3.18 0.34 -15.28
CA PHE A 142 2.41 -0.90 -15.34
C PHE A 142 2.92 -1.91 -14.32
N PRO A 143 2.02 -2.64 -13.65
CA PRO A 143 2.42 -3.77 -12.83
C PRO A 143 3.05 -4.87 -13.70
N PRO A 144 3.81 -5.80 -13.10
CA PRO A 144 4.41 -6.91 -13.83
C PRO A 144 3.33 -7.73 -14.57
N SER A 145 3.60 -8.07 -15.83
CA SER A 145 2.66 -8.83 -16.67
C SER A 145 2.63 -10.33 -16.36
N ASP A 146 3.54 -10.85 -15.52
CA ASP A 146 3.58 -12.26 -15.14
C ASP A 146 3.49 -12.43 -13.61
N PRO A 147 2.40 -13.02 -13.08
CA PRO A 147 1.20 -13.45 -13.80
C PRO A 147 0.32 -12.27 -14.23
N LEU A 148 -0.39 -12.42 -15.35
CA LEU A 148 -1.32 -11.39 -15.83
C LEU A 148 -2.42 -11.12 -14.79
N LEU A 149 -2.57 -9.85 -14.39
CA LEU A 149 -3.59 -9.41 -13.44
C LEU A 149 -4.97 -9.35 -14.10
N HIS A 150 -5.63 -10.48 -14.21
CA HIS A 150 -7.01 -10.56 -14.70
C HIS A 150 -7.99 -10.31 -13.55
N LEU A 151 -8.26 -9.04 -13.26
CA LEU A 151 -9.22 -8.67 -12.22
C LEU A 151 -10.63 -8.58 -12.84
N LEU A 152 -11.63 -9.08 -12.12
CA LEU A 152 -13.03 -8.98 -12.49
C LEU A 152 -13.70 -8.01 -11.51
N HIS A 153 -14.06 -6.81 -11.97
CA HIS A 153 -14.86 -5.85 -11.20
C HIS A 153 -16.34 -5.90 -11.56
N ARG A 154 -16.67 -6.08 -12.84
CA ARG A 154 -18.03 -6.27 -13.32
C ARG A 154 -18.06 -7.48 -14.23
N HIS A 155 -19.08 -8.31 -14.05
CA HIS A 155 -19.30 -9.46 -14.92
C HIS A 155 -20.43 -9.14 -15.90
N PRO A 156 -20.30 -9.43 -17.21
CA PRO A 156 -21.32 -9.08 -18.21
C PRO A 156 -22.70 -9.67 -17.89
N SER A 157 -22.75 -10.86 -17.28
CA SER A 157 -24.01 -11.50 -16.85
C SER A 157 -24.56 -10.98 -15.51
N PHE A 158 -23.81 -10.18 -14.75
CA PHE A 158 -24.22 -9.65 -13.44
C PHE A 158 -24.15 -8.12 -13.42
N ILE A 159 -25.03 -7.48 -14.20
CA ILE A 159 -25.02 -6.04 -14.49
C ILE A 159 -25.09 -5.17 -13.22
N SER A 160 -25.67 -5.67 -12.12
CA SER A 160 -25.85 -4.93 -10.88
C SER A 160 -24.82 -5.24 -9.78
N ARG A 161 -23.82 -6.11 -10.01
CA ARG A 161 -22.87 -6.51 -8.96
C ARG A 161 -21.45 -6.06 -9.28
N THR A 162 -20.92 -5.19 -8.44
CA THR A 162 -19.49 -4.87 -8.38
C THR A 162 -18.78 -5.89 -7.49
N ILE A 163 -17.78 -6.54 -8.06
CA ILE A 163 -16.92 -7.48 -7.34
C ILE A 163 -15.76 -6.69 -6.72
N PRO A 164 -15.50 -6.87 -5.42
CA PRO A 164 -14.54 -6.05 -4.71
C PRO A 164 -13.11 -6.39 -5.10
N ILE A 165 -12.29 -5.35 -5.16
CA ILE A 165 -10.84 -5.43 -5.30
C ILE A 165 -10.25 -4.84 -4.02
N GLN A 166 -9.56 -5.67 -3.25
CA GLN A 166 -9.07 -5.31 -1.94
C GLN A 166 -7.65 -4.77 -2.06
N SER A 167 -7.50 -3.51 -1.66
CA SER A 167 -6.22 -2.82 -1.63
C SER A 167 -6.13 -2.02 -0.34
N LEU A 168 -4.90 -1.78 0.13
CA LEU A 168 -4.63 -1.06 1.36
C LEU A 168 -3.30 -0.30 1.25
N THR A 169 -3.10 0.65 2.15
CA THR A 169 -1.83 1.35 2.31
C THR A 169 -1.11 0.83 3.54
N VAL A 170 0.18 0.51 3.40
CA VAL A 170 1.02 0.11 4.53
C VAL A 170 2.47 0.55 4.32
N SER A 171 3.10 1.10 5.35
CA SER A 171 4.49 1.56 5.29
C SER A 171 4.81 2.45 4.08
N GLY A 172 3.87 3.33 3.70
CA GLY A 172 4.02 4.24 2.55
C GLY A 172 3.90 3.57 1.18
N ARG A 173 3.39 2.34 1.11
CA ARG A 173 3.21 1.56 -0.12
C ARG A 173 1.76 1.17 -0.34
N LEU A 174 1.37 1.14 -1.61
CA LEU A 174 0.07 0.62 -2.03
C LEU A 174 0.17 -0.89 -2.18
N VAL A 175 -0.73 -1.66 -1.58
CA VAL A 175 -0.75 -3.13 -1.67
C VAL A 175 -2.11 -3.58 -2.19
N LEU A 176 -2.10 -4.31 -3.29
CA LEU A 176 -3.23 -5.07 -3.80
C LEU A 176 -3.12 -6.50 -3.26
N ILE A 177 -4.15 -6.95 -2.52
CA ILE A 177 -4.04 -8.17 -1.70
C ILE A 177 -4.98 -9.29 -2.14
N ALA A 178 -6.21 -8.96 -2.52
CA ALA A 178 -7.21 -9.95 -2.89
C ALA A 178 -8.19 -9.38 -3.93
N ALA A 179 -8.57 -10.21 -4.88
CA ALA A 179 -9.56 -9.88 -5.90
C ALA A 179 -10.09 -11.19 -6.53
N THR A 180 -11.13 -11.05 -7.34
CA THR A 180 -11.72 -12.18 -8.08
C THR A 180 -11.31 -12.08 -9.55
N GLY A 181 -10.95 -13.20 -10.16
CA GLY A 181 -10.65 -13.30 -11.60
C GLY A 181 -11.87 -13.72 -12.43
N HIS A 182 -11.70 -13.81 -13.75
CA HIS A 182 -12.80 -14.12 -14.69
C HIS A 182 -13.45 -15.49 -14.45
N GLN A 183 -12.72 -16.48 -13.95
CA GLN A 183 -13.27 -17.79 -13.59
C GLN A 183 -13.90 -17.81 -12.18
N PHE A 184 -14.15 -16.63 -11.58
CA PHE A 184 -14.60 -16.48 -10.20
C PHE A 184 -13.68 -17.14 -9.16
N LEU A 185 -12.39 -17.28 -9.49
CA LEU A 185 -11.34 -17.77 -8.60
C LEU A 185 -10.55 -16.60 -7.99
N PRO A 186 -9.75 -16.81 -6.94
CA PRO A 186 -8.85 -15.77 -6.43
C PRO A 186 -7.88 -15.33 -7.53
N ALA A 187 -7.80 -14.02 -7.78
CA ALA A 187 -6.96 -13.48 -8.86
C ALA A 187 -5.47 -13.34 -8.48
N LEU A 188 -5.16 -13.29 -7.18
CA LEU A 188 -3.81 -13.05 -6.69
C LEU A 188 -3.31 -14.24 -5.86
N SER A 189 -2.20 -14.83 -6.28
CA SER A 189 -1.42 -15.78 -5.47
C SER A 189 -0.38 -15.10 -4.58
N HIS A 190 0.08 -13.92 -5.00
CA HIS A 190 0.99 -13.06 -4.26
C HIS A 190 0.38 -11.66 -4.15
N PRO A 191 0.55 -10.96 -3.01
CA PRO A 191 0.26 -9.55 -2.92
C PRO A 191 1.11 -8.79 -3.94
N LEU A 192 0.52 -7.77 -4.55
CA LEU A 192 1.23 -6.88 -5.46
C LEU A 192 1.35 -5.51 -4.82
N ALA A 193 2.57 -5.02 -4.65
CA ALA A 193 2.84 -3.78 -3.96
C ALA A 193 3.54 -2.76 -4.86
N PHE A 194 3.17 -1.49 -4.73
CA PHE A 194 3.80 -0.36 -5.40
C PHE A 194 4.49 0.54 -4.38
N ASP A 195 5.76 0.87 -4.64
CA ASP A 195 6.52 1.83 -3.86
C ASP A 195 6.59 3.18 -4.61
N PRO A 196 5.94 4.25 -4.09
CA PRO A 196 6.00 5.59 -4.68
C PRO A 196 7.40 6.18 -4.79
N ILE A 197 8.31 5.83 -3.87
CA ILE A 197 9.64 6.43 -3.79
C ILE A 197 10.54 5.88 -4.89
N SER A 198 10.50 4.56 -5.12
CA SER A 198 11.23 3.94 -6.24
C SER A 198 10.44 3.93 -7.55
N SER A 199 9.14 4.25 -7.51
CA SER A 199 8.21 4.14 -8.65
C SER A 199 8.22 2.73 -9.26
N GLN A 200 8.26 1.71 -8.41
CA GLN A 200 8.35 0.32 -8.86
C GLN A 200 7.31 -0.58 -8.18
N TRP A 201 6.84 -1.54 -8.95
CA TRP A 201 6.02 -2.64 -8.48
C TRP A 201 6.89 -3.82 -8.05
N PHE A 202 6.44 -4.56 -7.06
CA PHE A 202 7.06 -5.81 -6.63
C PHE A 202 6.03 -6.75 -5.98
N PHE A 203 6.34 -8.04 -6.00
CA PHE A 203 5.53 -9.05 -5.32
C PHE A 203 5.90 -9.19 -3.84
N GLY A 204 4.88 -9.35 -3.00
CA GLY A 204 4.98 -9.82 -1.62
C GLY A 204 5.15 -11.35 -1.52
N PRO A 205 5.15 -11.91 -0.31
CA PRO A 205 5.24 -13.36 -0.10
C PRO A 205 3.97 -14.08 -0.60
N PRO A 206 4.08 -15.33 -1.10
CA PRO A 206 2.93 -16.11 -1.55
C PRO A 206 1.90 -16.26 -0.43
N LEU A 207 0.63 -16.00 -0.74
CA LEU A 207 -0.47 -16.25 0.19
C LEU A 207 -0.54 -17.76 0.49
N PRO A 208 -0.65 -18.19 1.77
CA PRO A 208 -0.82 -19.60 2.11
C PRO A 208 -2.06 -20.20 1.45
N THR A 209 -3.12 -19.40 1.34
CA THR A 209 -4.28 -19.70 0.52
C THR A 209 -4.72 -18.43 -0.21
N PRO A 210 -4.53 -18.37 -1.55
CA PRO A 210 -5.11 -17.33 -2.39
C PRO A 210 -6.61 -17.24 -2.14
N ARG A 211 -7.13 -16.03 -1.91
CA ARG A 211 -8.52 -15.85 -1.47
C ARG A 211 -9.16 -14.58 -2.02
N ARG A 212 -10.50 -14.55 -1.98
CA ARG A 212 -11.37 -13.41 -2.31
C ARG A 212 -12.36 -13.16 -1.18
N TRP A 213 -12.96 -11.98 -1.16
CA TRP A 213 -14.02 -11.60 -0.20
C TRP A 213 -13.60 -11.81 1.26
N CYS A 214 -12.39 -11.35 1.59
CA CYS A 214 -11.83 -11.44 2.94
C CYS A 214 -11.93 -10.10 3.68
N ALA A 215 -11.55 -10.08 4.95
CA ALA A 215 -11.25 -8.84 5.66
C ALA A 215 -9.77 -8.50 5.51
N VAL A 216 -9.44 -7.25 5.19
CA VAL A 216 -8.05 -6.81 5.02
C VAL A 216 -7.79 -5.51 5.75
N GLY A 217 -6.64 -5.39 6.39
CA GLY A 217 -6.25 -4.20 7.12
C GLY A 217 -4.74 -4.06 7.26
N SER A 218 -4.29 -2.88 7.65
CA SER A 218 -2.89 -2.63 7.98
C SER A 218 -2.77 -2.04 9.37
N ALA A 219 -1.71 -2.44 10.06
CA ALA A 219 -1.41 -1.93 11.40
C ALA A 219 0.08 -2.10 11.70
N GLY A 220 0.71 -1.07 12.25
CA GLY A 220 2.10 -1.13 12.69
C GLY A 220 3.10 -1.52 11.58
N GLY A 221 2.77 -1.27 10.30
CA GLY A 221 3.59 -1.68 9.14
C GLY A 221 3.43 -3.14 8.71
N SER A 222 2.46 -3.86 9.28
CA SER A 222 2.05 -5.20 8.87
C SER A 222 0.71 -5.18 8.13
N VAL A 223 0.52 -6.14 7.23
CA VAL A 223 -0.75 -6.44 6.55
C VAL A 223 -1.41 -7.59 7.29
N TYR A 224 -2.72 -7.50 7.48
CA TYR A 224 -3.55 -8.55 8.04
C TYR A 224 -4.60 -8.96 7.01
N VAL A 225 -4.76 -10.26 6.83
CA VAL A 225 -5.79 -10.87 5.99
C VAL A 225 -6.55 -11.86 6.85
N ALA A 226 -7.85 -11.67 6.98
CA ALA A 226 -8.71 -12.53 7.78
C ALA A 226 -9.87 -13.07 6.94
N SER A 227 -10.26 -14.32 7.16
CA SER A 227 -11.40 -14.94 6.49
C SER A 227 -11.26 -14.99 4.95
N GLY A 228 -12.37 -15.07 4.25
CA GLY A 228 -12.47 -15.15 2.79
C GLY A 228 -12.70 -16.54 2.24
N ILE A 229 -12.77 -16.62 0.91
CA ILE A 229 -12.99 -17.86 0.15
C ILE A 229 -11.82 -18.09 -0.81
N GLY A 230 -11.25 -19.30 -0.78
CA GLY A 230 -10.21 -19.74 -1.69
C GLY A 230 -10.77 -20.13 -3.07
N SER A 231 -10.16 -21.09 -3.76
CA SER A 231 -10.78 -21.68 -4.97
C SER A 231 -12.16 -22.27 -4.66
N HIS A 232 -12.26 -22.94 -3.52
CA HIS A 232 -13.50 -23.48 -2.95
C HIS A 232 -13.72 -22.92 -1.55
N TYR A 233 -14.93 -23.12 -1.01
CA TYR A 233 -15.20 -22.80 0.39
C TYR A 233 -14.49 -23.81 1.29
N ASP A 234 -13.76 -23.29 2.26
CA ASP A 234 -13.09 -24.04 3.31
C ASP A 234 -13.32 -23.31 4.64
N SER A 235 -13.81 -24.03 5.64
CA SER A 235 -14.08 -23.46 6.97
C SER A 235 -12.82 -22.98 7.69
N ASP A 236 -11.68 -23.63 7.47
CA ASP A 236 -10.42 -23.25 8.11
C ASP A 236 -9.90 -21.94 7.52
N VAL A 237 -9.99 -21.79 6.20
CA VAL A 237 -9.68 -20.54 5.48
C VAL A 237 -10.63 -19.42 5.89
N ALA A 238 -11.93 -19.72 5.99
CA ALA A 238 -12.94 -18.76 6.43
C ALA A 238 -12.72 -18.26 7.87
N ARG A 239 -12.01 -19.02 8.71
CA ARG A 239 -11.67 -18.63 10.08
C ARG A 239 -10.24 -18.15 10.24
N SER A 240 -9.37 -18.37 9.25
CA SER A 240 -7.94 -18.09 9.35
C SER A 240 -7.68 -16.59 9.40
N VAL A 241 -6.58 -16.23 10.06
CA VAL A 241 -6.04 -14.87 10.08
C VAL A 241 -4.55 -15.00 9.82
N GLU A 242 -4.05 -14.21 8.89
CA GLU A 242 -2.67 -14.24 8.42
C GLU A 242 -2.10 -12.83 8.51
N LYS A 243 -0.88 -12.72 9.00
CA LYS A 243 -0.14 -11.46 9.14
C LYS A 243 1.11 -11.48 8.29
N TRP A 244 1.37 -10.42 7.53
CA TRP A 244 2.63 -10.21 6.83
C TRP A 244 3.29 -8.92 7.32
N ASP A 245 4.46 -9.05 7.94
CA ASP A 245 5.25 -7.89 8.37
C ASP A 245 6.11 -7.35 7.22
N MET A 246 5.77 -6.15 6.74
CA MET A 246 6.48 -5.50 5.64
C MET A 246 7.71 -4.69 6.08
N LYS A 247 7.94 -4.55 7.40
CA LYS A 247 9.15 -3.91 7.93
C LYS A 247 10.36 -4.85 7.85
N LYS A 248 10.13 -6.16 7.85
CA LYS A 248 11.18 -7.16 7.64
C LYS A 248 11.80 -7.01 6.25
N LYS A 249 13.03 -7.52 6.11
CA LYS A 249 13.70 -7.55 4.81
C LYS A 249 12.93 -8.47 3.87
N LYS A 250 12.98 -8.18 2.56
CA LYS A 250 12.25 -8.94 1.53
C LYS A 250 12.53 -10.45 1.57
N ILE A 251 13.75 -10.86 1.90
CA ILE A 251 14.14 -12.28 2.00
C ILE A 251 13.51 -13.00 3.20
N GLU A 252 13.02 -12.26 4.19
CA GLU A 252 12.39 -12.76 5.42
C GLU A 252 10.86 -12.67 5.37
N TRP A 253 10.29 -12.18 4.27
CA TRP A 253 8.85 -12.05 4.13
C TRP A 253 8.17 -13.42 4.15
N ASN A 254 7.25 -13.58 5.09
CA ASN A 254 6.39 -14.73 5.22
C ASN A 254 5.04 -14.30 5.80
N TRP A 255 4.08 -15.21 5.72
CA TRP A 255 2.79 -15.08 6.39
C TRP A 255 2.83 -15.83 7.72
N GLU A 256 2.52 -15.11 8.79
CA GLU A 256 2.40 -15.64 10.15
C GLU A 256 0.94 -15.97 10.43
N LYS A 257 0.66 -17.18 10.94
CA LYS A 257 -0.68 -17.58 11.33
C LYS A 257 -1.05 -16.94 12.67
N MET A 258 -2.19 -16.29 12.71
CA MET A 258 -2.72 -15.60 13.89
C MET A 258 -3.94 -16.36 14.45
N ALA A 259 -4.47 -15.90 15.59
CA ALA A 259 -5.61 -16.52 16.22
C ALA A 259 -6.85 -16.46 15.33
N SER A 260 -7.44 -17.63 15.09
CA SER A 260 -8.57 -17.80 14.19
C SER A 260 -9.86 -17.18 14.77
N LEU A 261 -10.74 -16.75 13.87
CA LEU A 261 -12.10 -16.36 14.21
C LEU A 261 -12.89 -17.54 14.81
N LYS A 262 -13.95 -17.20 15.57
CA LYS A 262 -14.91 -18.18 16.12
C LYS A 262 -15.82 -18.81 15.07
N ASP A 263 -15.94 -18.21 13.89
CA ASP A 263 -16.78 -18.61 12.77
C ASP A 263 -16.26 -17.95 11.47
N GLY A 264 -16.89 -18.25 10.34
CA GLY A 264 -16.55 -17.69 9.03
C GLY A 264 -17.35 -16.45 8.64
N ARG A 265 -17.82 -15.63 9.59
CA ARG A 265 -18.79 -14.54 9.31
C ARG A 265 -18.34 -13.50 8.29
N PHE A 266 -17.02 -13.35 8.07
CA PHE A 266 -16.45 -12.42 7.11
C PHE A 266 -16.01 -13.09 5.79
N SER A 267 -16.43 -14.32 5.51
CA SER A 267 -15.86 -15.09 4.39
C SER A 267 -16.53 -14.83 3.04
N ARG A 268 -17.57 -14.00 2.98
CA ARG A 268 -18.41 -13.79 1.78
C ARG A 268 -18.53 -12.32 1.38
N GLU A 269 -17.78 -11.45 2.03
CA GLU A 269 -17.81 -10.02 1.79
C GLU A 269 -16.40 -9.44 1.92
N ALA A 270 -16.06 -8.46 1.10
CA ALA A 270 -14.83 -7.71 1.31
C ALA A 270 -15.05 -6.70 2.43
N VAL A 271 -14.34 -6.89 3.55
CA VAL A 271 -14.41 -6.02 4.73
C VAL A 271 -13.08 -5.27 4.89
N GLU A 272 -13.16 -3.98 5.20
CA GLU A 272 -12.00 -3.19 5.60
C GLU A 272 -11.80 -3.38 7.11
N ALA A 273 -10.65 -3.92 7.50
CA ALA A 273 -10.23 -4.03 8.89
C ALA A 273 -9.47 -2.75 9.26
N VAL A 274 -10.12 -1.87 10.01
CA VAL A 274 -9.58 -0.55 10.35
C VAL A 274 -8.83 -0.66 11.67
N GLU A 275 -7.56 -0.23 11.67
CA GLU A 275 -6.81 -0.12 12.92
C GLU A 275 -7.40 0.99 13.78
N TYR A 276 -7.51 0.75 15.08
CA TYR A 276 -7.89 1.73 16.09
C TYR A 276 -7.28 1.34 17.43
N ARG A 277 -6.40 2.18 17.98
CA ARG A 277 -5.74 1.98 19.29
C ARG A 277 -5.12 0.59 19.45
N GLY A 278 -4.37 0.11 18.46
CA GLY A 278 -3.70 -1.19 18.53
C GLY A 278 -4.63 -2.40 18.38
N LYS A 279 -5.87 -2.18 17.92
CA LYS A 279 -6.82 -3.23 17.58
C LYS A 279 -7.27 -3.10 16.13
N LEU A 280 -7.66 -4.21 15.50
CA LEU A 280 -8.28 -4.21 14.17
C LEU A 280 -9.79 -4.40 14.33
N CYS A 281 -10.55 -3.38 13.94
CA CYS A 281 -12.00 -3.39 13.97
C CYS A 281 -12.57 -3.78 12.60
N MET A 282 -13.47 -4.75 12.58
CA MET A 282 -14.10 -5.29 11.37
C MET A 282 -15.61 -5.30 11.55
N VAL A 283 -16.34 -4.76 10.58
CA VAL A 283 -17.82 -4.76 10.56
C VAL A 283 -18.27 -5.32 9.22
N ASN A 284 -19.17 -6.32 9.26
CA ASN A 284 -19.78 -6.83 8.05
C ASN A 284 -20.97 -5.95 7.63
N VAL A 285 -21.33 -6.07 6.36
CA VAL A 285 -22.44 -5.40 5.69
C VAL A 285 -22.30 -3.89 5.58
N LYS A 286 -22.34 -3.41 4.34
CA LYS A 286 -22.55 -1.99 4.02
C LYS A 286 -24.02 -1.59 4.30
N GLY A 287 -24.25 -0.44 4.94
CA GLY A 287 -25.58 0.13 5.20
C GLY A 287 -26.25 -0.29 6.51
N HIS A 288 -27.59 -0.26 6.55
CA HIS A 288 -28.40 -0.41 7.77
C HIS A 288 -28.87 -1.85 8.08
N ALA A 289 -28.25 -2.88 7.49
CA ALA A 289 -28.60 -4.26 7.81
C ALA A 289 -28.10 -4.66 9.21
N VAL A 290 -28.44 -5.88 9.66
CA VAL A 290 -27.91 -6.42 10.92
C VAL A 290 -26.39 -6.57 10.83
N LYS A 291 -25.68 -5.73 11.57
CA LYS A 291 -24.22 -5.70 11.62
C LYS A 291 -23.70 -6.68 12.66
N GLN A 292 -22.54 -7.22 12.36
CA GLN A 292 -21.72 -8.07 13.20
C GLN A 292 -20.31 -7.48 13.20
N GLY A 293 -19.93 -6.95 14.36
CA GLY A 293 -18.63 -6.38 14.62
C GLY A 293 -17.69 -7.42 15.21
N ALA A 294 -16.40 -7.27 14.93
CA ALA A 294 -15.35 -8.03 15.56
C ALA A 294 -14.15 -7.13 15.80
N VAL A 295 -13.53 -7.26 16.97
CA VAL A 295 -12.31 -6.53 17.30
C VAL A 295 -11.21 -7.55 17.53
N TYR A 296 -10.07 -7.35 16.88
CA TYR A 296 -8.91 -8.21 17.03
C TYR A 296 -7.82 -7.45 17.77
N ASP A 297 -7.49 -7.89 18.98
CA ASP A 297 -6.41 -7.36 19.81
C ASP A 297 -5.08 -7.94 19.31
N MET A 298 -4.26 -7.08 18.67
CA MET A 298 -3.02 -7.51 18.01
C MET A 298 -1.93 -7.90 18.99
N GLU A 299 -1.89 -7.27 20.17
CA GLU A 299 -0.90 -7.57 21.20
C GLU A 299 -1.17 -8.92 21.84
N LYS A 300 -2.45 -9.20 22.12
CA LYS A 300 -2.88 -10.42 22.82
C LYS A 300 -3.21 -11.56 21.86
N ASN A 301 -3.17 -11.31 20.55
CA ASN A 301 -3.48 -12.28 19.49
C ASN A 301 -4.84 -12.95 19.76
N ARG A 302 -5.90 -12.15 19.94
CA ARG A 302 -7.23 -12.67 20.29
C ARG A 302 -8.37 -11.80 19.80
N TRP A 303 -9.53 -12.42 19.67
CA TRP A 303 -10.76 -11.76 19.28
C TRP A 303 -11.57 -11.32 20.51
N GLU A 304 -12.09 -10.10 20.44
CA GLU A 304 -12.93 -9.45 21.43
C GLU A 304 -14.25 -9.00 20.77
N ASN A 305 -15.27 -8.77 21.59
CA ASN A 305 -16.53 -8.21 21.11
C ASN A 305 -16.33 -6.72 20.81
N MET A 306 -16.98 -6.23 19.76
CA MET A 306 -16.99 -4.82 19.43
C MET A 306 -17.88 -4.04 20.41
N PRO A 307 -17.49 -2.83 20.85
CA PRO A 307 -18.38 -1.94 21.61
C PRO A 307 -19.70 -1.67 20.88
N GLU A 308 -20.79 -1.54 21.64
CA GLU A 308 -22.15 -1.42 21.07
C GLU A 308 -22.35 -0.09 20.35
N GLY A 309 -21.80 1.01 20.86
CA GLY A 309 -21.87 2.30 20.21
C GLY A 309 -21.02 2.38 18.94
N MET A 310 -19.83 1.79 18.97
CA MET A 310 -18.96 1.64 17.80
C MET A 310 -19.70 0.95 16.65
N ILE A 311 -20.27 -0.24 16.86
CA ILE A 311 -21.01 -0.96 15.81
C ILE A 311 -22.31 -0.24 15.42
N GLY A 312 -22.99 0.39 16.38
CA GLY A 312 -24.26 1.09 16.18
C GLY A 312 -24.17 2.17 15.11
N GLY A 313 -23.14 3.02 15.17
CA GLY A 313 -22.95 4.12 14.20
C GLY A 313 -22.10 3.78 12.97
N TRP A 314 -21.54 2.57 12.86
CA TRP A 314 -20.68 2.20 11.72
C TRP A 314 -21.51 1.86 10.48
N ASN A 315 -22.11 2.85 9.80
CA ASN A 315 -23.09 2.68 8.71
C ASN A 315 -22.49 2.69 7.29
N GLY A 316 -21.17 2.59 7.15
CA GLY A 316 -20.53 2.63 5.83
C GLY A 316 -19.02 2.45 5.91
N PRO A 317 -18.27 2.89 4.88
CA PRO A 317 -16.82 2.73 4.86
C PRO A 317 -16.17 3.55 5.99
N ALA A 318 -15.11 3.01 6.59
CA ALA A 318 -14.38 3.66 7.68
C ALA A 318 -12.87 3.65 7.45
N ALA A 319 -12.18 4.67 7.96
CA ALA A 319 -10.73 4.76 7.91
C ALA A 319 -10.16 5.44 9.16
N MET A 320 -8.94 5.04 9.50
CA MET A 320 -8.13 5.73 10.49
C MET A 320 -7.47 6.97 9.88
N GLY A 321 -7.59 8.13 10.54
CA GLY A 321 -6.86 9.34 10.22
C GLY A 321 -5.95 9.79 11.36
N GLY A 322 -4.65 9.54 11.23
CA GLY A 322 -3.68 9.83 12.31
C GLY A 322 -3.72 8.78 13.42
N GLU A 323 -3.19 9.11 14.60
CA GLU A 323 -2.96 8.11 15.66
C GLU A 323 -4.22 7.72 16.46
N ASP A 324 -5.25 8.57 16.50
CA ASP A 324 -6.44 8.31 17.35
C ASP A 324 -7.73 8.93 16.79
N ARG A 325 -7.95 8.82 15.47
CA ARG A 325 -9.20 9.29 14.87
C ARG A 325 -9.73 8.27 13.89
N LEU A 326 -10.79 7.57 14.30
CA LEU A 326 -11.55 6.70 13.43
C LEU A 326 -12.69 7.52 12.81
N TYR A 327 -12.75 7.54 11.49
CA TYR A 327 -13.82 8.18 10.73
C TYR A 327 -14.69 7.15 10.04
N VAL A 328 -15.99 7.42 9.97
CA VAL A 328 -16.95 6.67 9.16
C VAL A 328 -17.77 7.64 8.33
N VAL A 329 -18.14 7.22 7.12
CA VAL A 329 -19.16 7.92 6.34
C VAL A 329 -20.41 7.06 6.30
N ASP A 330 -21.52 7.60 6.76
CA ASP A 330 -22.83 6.96 6.59
C ASP A 330 -23.20 6.94 5.10
N GLU A 331 -23.29 5.74 4.52
CA GLU A 331 -23.52 5.58 3.08
C GLU A 331 -24.88 6.12 2.63
N ALA A 332 -25.91 6.01 3.47
CA ALA A 332 -27.28 6.40 3.13
C ALA A 332 -27.50 7.90 3.36
N ASN A 333 -27.03 8.39 4.52
CA ASN A 333 -27.26 9.76 4.95
C ASN A 333 -26.21 10.73 4.39
N GLY A 334 -24.99 10.26 4.09
CA GLY A 334 -23.89 11.10 3.61
C GLY A 334 -23.32 12.01 4.70
N VAL A 335 -23.23 11.47 5.92
CA VAL A 335 -22.68 12.15 7.10
C VAL A 335 -21.31 11.56 7.40
N LEU A 336 -20.28 12.42 7.51
CA LEU A 336 -18.96 12.05 8.01
C LEU A 336 -18.94 12.23 9.53
N SER A 337 -18.67 11.15 10.25
CA SER A 337 -18.56 11.15 11.71
C SER A 337 -17.20 10.65 12.18
N LYS A 338 -16.79 11.11 13.35
CA LYS A 338 -15.59 10.66 14.07
C LYS A 338 -16.04 9.90 15.32
N TYR A 339 -15.37 8.79 15.61
CA TYR A 339 -15.65 8.01 16.81
C TYR A 339 -15.05 8.68 18.06
N ASP A 340 -15.84 8.80 19.10
CA ASP A 340 -15.43 9.15 20.46
C ASP A 340 -15.43 7.89 21.34
N SER A 341 -14.23 7.49 21.77
CA SER A 341 -14.04 6.31 22.61
C SER A 341 -14.52 6.49 24.04
N GLU A 342 -14.57 7.72 24.55
CA GLU A 342 -14.92 7.97 25.96
C GLU A 342 -16.41 7.78 26.20
N ASN A 343 -17.23 8.19 25.23
CA ASN A 343 -18.68 8.03 25.27
C ASN A 343 -19.21 6.83 24.46
N ASP A 344 -18.33 6.04 23.81
CA ASP A 344 -18.71 4.98 22.86
C ASP A 344 -19.77 5.50 21.86
N SER A 345 -19.45 6.59 21.17
CA SER A 345 -20.42 7.26 20.28
C SER A 345 -19.76 7.91 19.07
N TRP A 346 -20.57 8.30 18.08
CA TRP A 346 -20.09 8.92 16.85
C TRP A 346 -20.48 10.39 16.84
N GLU A 347 -19.48 11.27 16.75
CA GLU A 347 -19.64 12.72 16.65
C GLU A 347 -19.65 13.14 15.18
N GLU A 348 -20.62 13.97 14.78
CA GLU A 348 -20.69 14.50 13.42
C GLU A 348 -19.56 15.50 13.15
N VAL A 349 -18.89 15.33 12.00
CA VAL A 349 -17.85 16.25 11.52
C VAL A 349 -18.37 17.08 10.35
N VAL A 350 -19.04 16.44 9.38
CA VAL A 350 -19.62 17.09 8.21
C VAL A 350 -20.89 16.37 7.80
N ASP A 351 -22.01 17.10 7.74
CA ASP A 351 -23.22 16.69 7.06
C ASP A 351 -23.25 17.25 5.63
N SER A 352 -23.15 16.37 4.63
CA SER A 352 -23.11 16.77 3.20
C SER A 352 -23.69 15.67 2.31
N PRO A 353 -25.00 15.39 2.40
CA PRO A 353 -25.67 14.31 1.67
C PRO A 353 -25.50 14.43 0.16
N GLU A 354 -25.53 15.65 -0.36
CA GLU A 354 -25.32 16.00 -1.78
C GLU A 354 -24.00 15.39 -2.33
N ILE A 355 -22.95 15.37 -1.50
CA ILE A 355 -21.59 15.00 -1.89
C ILE A 355 -21.25 13.58 -1.44
N LEU A 356 -21.58 13.23 -0.20
CA LEU A 356 -21.10 12.02 0.48
C LEU A 356 -22.05 10.83 0.41
N ARG A 357 -23.31 11.00 -0.02
CA ARG A 357 -24.24 9.87 -0.19
C ARG A 357 -23.68 8.86 -1.21
N GLY A 358 -23.88 7.57 -0.90
CA GLY A 358 -23.36 6.47 -1.70
C GLY A 358 -21.84 6.32 -1.58
N ALA A 359 -21.30 6.59 -0.39
CA ALA A 359 -19.89 6.38 -0.07
C ALA A 359 -19.53 4.89 -0.17
N GLN A 360 -18.53 4.56 -0.99
CA GLN A 360 -18.12 3.17 -1.26
C GLN A 360 -16.79 2.80 -0.63
N HIS A 361 -15.85 3.76 -0.59
CA HIS A 361 -14.51 3.62 -0.02
C HIS A 361 -14.09 4.94 0.63
N ILE A 362 -13.26 4.83 1.66
CA ILE A 362 -12.73 5.98 2.41
C ILE A 362 -11.24 5.75 2.70
N THR A 363 -10.48 6.83 2.74
CA THR A 363 -9.11 6.84 3.24
C THR A 363 -8.86 8.15 3.98
N ALA A 364 -8.07 8.13 5.04
CA ALA A 364 -7.75 9.32 5.82
C ALA A 364 -6.25 9.42 6.07
N GLY A 365 -5.73 10.64 6.03
CA GLY A 365 -4.29 10.90 6.14
C GLY A 365 -3.95 12.37 5.92
N GLY A 366 -2.90 12.85 6.59
CA GLY A 366 -2.42 14.24 6.41
C GLY A 366 -3.47 15.32 6.73
N GLY A 367 -4.39 15.06 7.66
CA GLY A 367 -5.46 15.98 8.04
C GLY A 367 -6.65 16.01 7.06
N ARG A 368 -6.73 15.06 6.13
CA ARG A 368 -7.81 14.97 5.14
C ARG A 368 -8.48 13.61 5.16
N VAL A 369 -9.75 13.58 4.81
CA VAL A 369 -10.54 12.38 4.55
C VAL A 369 -10.97 12.41 3.09
N CYS A 370 -10.65 11.37 2.34
CA CYS A 370 -11.03 11.21 0.94
C CYS A 370 -12.05 10.09 0.82
N VAL A 371 -13.18 10.37 0.18
CA VAL A 371 -14.33 9.46 0.10
C VAL A 371 -14.72 9.26 -1.37
N VAL A 372 -14.77 8.01 -1.82
CA VAL A 372 -15.29 7.67 -3.15
C VAL A 372 -16.81 7.57 -3.08
N CYS A 373 -17.50 8.38 -3.88
CA CYS A 373 -18.97 8.48 -3.84
C CYS A 373 -19.57 8.31 -5.24
N GLY A 374 -20.89 8.14 -5.29
CA GLY A 374 -21.65 8.15 -6.55
C GLY A 374 -21.26 7.03 -7.52
N GLY A 375 -20.94 5.83 -7.01
CA GLY A 375 -20.54 4.70 -7.88
C GLY A 375 -19.13 4.83 -8.46
N GLY A 376 -18.26 5.62 -7.85
CA GLY A 376 -16.88 5.84 -8.32
C GLY A 376 -16.72 7.06 -9.23
N GLU A 377 -17.76 7.87 -9.43
CA GLU A 377 -17.70 9.03 -10.33
C GLU A 377 -17.01 10.24 -9.72
N ARG A 378 -16.89 10.30 -8.39
CA ARG A 378 -16.29 11.43 -7.69
C ARG A 378 -15.53 11.01 -6.44
N ILE A 379 -14.54 11.81 -6.10
CA ILE A 379 -13.82 11.73 -4.83
C ILE A 379 -14.10 13.01 -4.06
N ALA A 380 -14.81 12.90 -2.94
CA ALA A 380 -14.97 14.01 -2.01
C ALA A 380 -13.74 14.10 -1.11
N VAL A 381 -13.14 15.28 -1.00
CA VAL A 381 -12.02 15.53 -0.10
C VAL A 381 -12.49 16.48 0.98
N VAL A 382 -12.40 16.04 2.23
CA VAL A 382 -12.76 16.80 3.42
C VAL A 382 -11.47 17.16 4.18
N ASP A 383 -11.19 18.45 4.30
CA ASP A 383 -10.20 18.98 5.23
C ASP A 383 -10.81 19.04 6.63
N VAL A 384 -10.43 18.08 7.47
CA VAL A 384 -10.93 17.92 8.84
C VAL A 384 -10.11 18.70 9.87
N VAL A 385 -9.09 19.45 9.42
CA VAL A 385 -8.28 20.34 10.27
C VAL A 385 -8.76 21.79 10.14
N ALA A 386 -9.34 22.16 9.00
CA ALA A 386 -9.99 23.45 8.82
C ALA A 386 -11.19 23.63 9.78
N THR A 387 -11.38 24.86 10.25
CA THR A 387 -12.52 25.25 11.11
C THR A 387 -13.28 26.43 10.46
N PRO A 388 -14.52 26.22 9.95
CA PRO A 388 -15.22 24.94 9.81
C PRO A 388 -14.54 24.00 8.80
N PRO A 389 -14.82 22.68 8.85
CA PRO A 389 -14.31 21.73 7.86
C PRO A 389 -14.66 22.14 6.44
N ARG A 390 -13.73 21.89 5.51
CA ARG A 390 -13.91 22.26 4.10
C ARG A 390 -14.05 21.02 3.24
N ILE A 391 -15.06 20.99 2.38
CA ILE A 391 -15.30 19.89 1.44
C ILE A 391 -15.22 20.40 0.00
N TRP A 392 -14.56 19.63 -0.87
CA TRP A 392 -14.58 19.85 -2.32
C TRP A 392 -14.51 18.52 -3.06
N VAL A 393 -14.86 18.54 -4.34
CA VAL A 393 -14.90 17.35 -5.19
C VAL A 393 -13.70 17.33 -6.14
N VAL A 394 -13.13 16.15 -6.28
CA VAL A 394 -12.10 15.82 -7.27
C VAL A 394 -12.68 14.75 -8.19
N ASN A 395 -12.73 15.04 -9.49
CA ASN A 395 -13.20 14.09 -10.48
C ASN A 395 -12.04 13.21 -10.99
N PRO A 396 -12.26 11.91 -11.20
CA PRO A 396 -11.32 11.05 -11.90
C PRO A 396 -11.17 11.51 -13.37
N PRO A 397 -10.13 11.04 -14.08
CA PRO A 397 -10.01 11.23 -15.52
C PRO A 397 -11.27 10.78 -16.28
N GLU A 398 -11.58 11.43 -17.40
CA GLU A 398 -12.80 11.19 -18.17
C GLU A 398 -12.97 9.70 -18.56
N GLY A 399 -14.22 9.23 -18.52
CA GLY A 399 -14.59 7.86 -18.87
C GLY A 399 -14.20 6.80 -17.83
N ARG A 400 -13.73 7.20 -16.64
CA ARG A 400 -13.28 6.27 -15.59
C ARG A 400 -14.09 6.37 -14.31
N GLU A 401 -14.08 5.26 -13.57
CA GLU A 401 -14.67 5.14 -12.24
C GLU A 401 -13.59 4.74 -11.23
N VAL A 402 -13.66 5.33 -10.03
CA VAL A 402 -12.76 5.04 -8.93
C VAL A 402 -13.23 3.79 -8.21
N VAL A 403 -12.39 2.76 -8.19
CA VAL A 403 -12.64 1.51 -7.48
C VAL A 403 -12.08 1.56 -6.07
N ALA A 404 -10.90 2.16 -5.88
CA ALA A 404 -10.28 2.32 -4.57
C ALA A 404 -9.44 3.59 -4.52
N VAL A 405 -9.28 4.16 -3.32
CA VAL A 405 -8.54 5.40 -3.07
C VAL A 405 -7.60 5.24 -1.87
N HIS A 406 -6.40 5.81 -1.97
CA HIS A 406 -5.33 5.71 -0.97
C HIS A 406 -4.58 7.03 -0.85
N ILE A 407 -4.10 7.35 0.36
CA ILE A 407 -3.21 8.50 0.59
C ILE A 407 -1.81 7.97 0.87
N LEU A 408 -0.86 8.30 0.00
CA LEU A 408 0.52 7.83 0.07
C LEU A 408 1.50 8.99 -0.15
N PRO A 409 2.77 8.85 0.24
CA PRO A 409 3.80 9.79 -0.18
C PRO A 409 3.78 9.99 -1.70
N ARG A 410 4.04 11.23 -2.15
CA ARG A 410 4.15 11.53 -3.58
C ARG A 410 5.15 10.60 -4.26
N MET A 411 4.89 10.33 -5.53
CA MET A 411 5.82 9.61 -6.39
C MET A 411 7.04 10.49 -6.70
N ASN A 412 8.24 9.90 -6.65
CA ASN A 412 9.43 10.57 -7.17
C ASN A 412 9.34 10.65 -8.70
N LEU A 413 9.68 11.80 -9.28
CA LEU A 413 9.64 11.99 -10.72
C LEU A 413 11.08 12.07 -11.25
N PRO A 414 11.59 11.01 -11.90
CA PRO A 414 12.96 11.02 -12.42
C PRO A 414 13.15 11.99 -13.61
N GLU A 415 12.07 12.43 -14.27
CA GLU A 415 12.13 13.19 -15.53
C GLU A 415 11.93 14.71 -15.41
N TRP A 416 12.10 15.31 -14.22
CA TRP A 416 11.87 16.74 -14.04
C TRP A 416 13.14 17.56 -13.97
#